data_AF-N8VFR6-F1
#
_entry.id   AF-N8VFR6-F1
#
_cell.length_a   1.000
_cell.length_b   1.000
_cell.length_c   1.000
_cell.angle_alpha   90.00
_cell.angle_beta   90.00
_cell.angle_gamma   90.00
#
_symmetry.space_group_name_H-M   'P 1'
#
loop_
_entity.id
_entity.type
_entity.pdbx_description
1 polymer ?
#
loop_
_entity_poly.entity_id
_entity_poly.type
_entity_poly.pdbx_seq_one_letter_code
_entity_poly.pdbx_strand_id
1 'polypeptide(L)'
;MPSQPVLYDMTDDHGKKVPALIQTTKMGQIFVLDRRTGKPVTKVEERPVDTNGAEGEKLSPTQPFSVGMPQIGNTTLTEQDMWGISTFDQLACRIDFKDSVYNGLYTAPGEKPYIEWPSLLGGFNWGVSQLMNLLA
;
A
#
# COMPACT_ATOMS: atom_id res chain seq x y z
N MET A 1 -0.38 9.95 -1.93
CA MET A 1 -0.21 10.26 -0.49
C MET A 1 -1.34 11.20 -0.06
N PRO A 2 -2.36 10.77 0.68
CA PRO A 2 -3.52 11.63 0.97
C PRO A 2 -3.61 12.12 2.42
N SER A 3 -2.94 11.48 3.37
CA SER A 3 -2.96 11.77 4.81
C SER A 3 -1.83 12.72 5.20
N GLN A 4 -2.09 13.62 6.15
CA GLN A 4 -1.05 14.47 6.73
C GLN A 4 -0.04 13.60 7.50
N PRO A 5 1.27 13.81 7.33
CA PRO A 5 2.27 13.11 8.12
C PRO A 5 2.17 13.44 9.60
N VAL A 6 2.56 12.48 10.44
CA VAL A 6 2.64 12.63 11.90
C VAL A 6 4.10 12.82 12.30
N LEU A 7 4.37 13.78 13.18
CA LEU A 7 5.69 13.94 13.78
C LEU A 7 5.73 13.26 15.15
N TYR A 8 6.74 12.44 15.38
CA TYR A 8 6.94 11.72 16.63
C TYR A 8 8.43 11.58 16.91
N ASP A 9 8.84 11.56 18.18
CA ASP A 9 10.24 11.27 18.54
C ASP A 9 10.32 9.80 18.94
N MET A 10 10.75 8.96 17.99
CA MET A 10 10.82 7.51 18.16
C MET A 10 12.17 7.11 18.75
N THR A 11 12.19 6.06 19.55
CA THR A 11 13.45 5.45 20.01
C THR A 11 13.84 4.36 19.02
N ASP A 12 15.04 4.41 18.45
CA ASP A 12 15.56 3.34 17.60
C ASP A 12 16.01 2.11 18.43
N ASP A 13 16.36 1.02 17.75
CA ASP A 13 16.82 -0.23 18.38
C ASP A 13 18.09 -0.05 19.25
N HIS A 14 18.78 1.08 19.11
CA HIS A 14 19.98 1.43 19.87
C HIS A 14 19.69 2.38 21.05
N GLY A 15 18.42 2.68 21.32
CA GLY A 15 18.01 3.55 22.43
C GLY A 15 18.14 5.04 22.13
N LYS A 16 18.47 5.43 20.89
CA LYS A 16 18.63 6.83 20.51
C LYS A 16 17.28 7.40 20.06
N LYS A 17 16.98 8.62 20.52
CA LYS A 17 15.82 9.37 20.02
C LYS A 17 16.07 9.85 18.59
N VAL A 18 15.21 9.43 17.69
CA VAL A 18 15.15 9.82 16.29
C VAL A 18 13.91 10.68 16.07
N PRO A 19 14.07 11.92 15.57
CA PRO A 19 12.94 12.75 15.19
C PRO A 19 12.28 12.16 13.94
N ALA A 20 11.22 11.39 14.13
CA ALA A 20 10.53 10.68 13.06
C ALA A 20 9.41 11.51 12.43
N LEU A 21 9.21 11.27 11.14
CA LEU A 21 8.02 11.59 10.36
C LEU A 21 7.40 10.25 9.94
N ILE A 22 6.15 10.05 10.30
CA ILE A 22 5.39 8.85 9.97
C ILE A 22 4.39 9.21 8.89
N GLN A 23 4.49 8.51 7.77
CA GLN A 23 3.68 8.74 6.59
C GLN A 23 2.93 7.46 6.21
N THR A 24 1.61 7.56 6.17
CA THR A 24 0.74 6.47 5.72
C THR A 24 0.37 6.63 4.24
N THR A 25 0.21 5.53 3.51
CA THR A 25 -0.06 5.52 2.06
C THR A 25 -1.46 4.96 1.73
N LYS A 26 -2.01 5.27 0.55
CA LYS A 26 -3.25 4.62 0.07
C LYS A 26 -3.11 3.11 -0.09
N MET A 27 -1.89 2.65 -0.29
CA MET A 27 -1.51 1.25 -0.44
C MET A 27 -1.49 0.47 0.89
N GLY A 28 -1.96 1.07 1.98
CA GLY A 28 -1.97 0.42 3.29
C GLY A 28 -0.62 0.36 3.99
N GLN A 29 0.41 1.02 3.45
CA GLN A 29 1.75 1.00 4.04
C GLN A 29 1.99 2.17 4.99
N ILE A 30 2.80 1.95 6.02
CA ILE A 30 3.26 2.96 6.98
C ILE A 30 4.78 3.12 6.86
N PHE A 31 5.24 4.26 6.38
CA PHE A 31 6.66 4.60 6.29
C PHE A 31 7.08 5.47 7.48
N VAL A 32 8.20 5.13 8.10
CA VAL A 32 8.79 5.92 9.20
C VAL A 32 10.15 6.43 8.75
N LEU A 33 10.31 7.75 8.68
CA LEU A 33 11.49 8.42 8.15
C LEU A 33 12.10 9.36 9.20
N ASP A 34 13.42 9.50 9.26
CA ASP A 34 14.05 10.59 10.03
C ASP A 34 13.74 11.90 9.30
N ARG A 35 12.97 12.79 9.93
CA ARG A 35 12.44 14.01 9.30
C ARG A 35 13.53 15.00 8.88
N ARG A 36 14.78 14.82 9.35
CA ARG A 36 15.93 15.65 8.96
C ARG A 36 16.65 15.14 7.73
N THR A 37 16.59 13.83 7.47
CA THR A 37 17.39 13.17 6.42
C THR A 37 16.56 12.47 5.35
N GLY A 38 15.28 12.20 5.62
CA GLY A 38 14.41 11.40 4.77
C GLY A 38 14.72 9.90 4.76
N LYS A 39 15.74 9.45 5.51
CA LYS A 39 16.12 8.03 5.56
C LYS A 39 15.11 7.21 6.37
N PRO A 40 14.78 5.97 5.95
CA PRO A 40 13.93 5.08 6.74
C PRO A 40 14.52 4.81 8.13
N VAL A 41 13.67 4.89 9.15
CA VAL A 41 13.99 4.48 10.53
C VAL A 41 13.61 3.02 10.75
N THR A 42 12.56 2.54 10.08
CA THR A 42 12.17 1.12 10.06
C THR A 42 12.58 0.46 8.75
N LYS A 43 12.61 -0.88 8.74
CA LYS A 43 13.06 -1.66 7.58
C LYS A 43 12.16 -1.41 6.36
N VAL A 44 12.78 -1.02 5.25
CA VAL A 44 12.16 -0.90 3.93
C VAL A 44 12.91 -1.80 2.95
N GLU A 45 12.19 -2.56 2.13
CA GLU A 45 12.74 -3.44 1.11
C GLU A 45 12.28 -3.01 -0.28
N GLU A 46 13.21 -2.85 -1.22
CA GLU A 46 12.86 -2.75 -2.63
C GLU A 46 12.45 -4.13 -3.15
N ARG A 47 11.25 -4.24 -3.72
CA ARG A 47 10.76 -5.49 -4.30
C ARG A 47 10.39 -5.29 -5.76
N PRO A 48 10.63 -6.29 -6.63
CA PRO A 48 10.11 -6.28 -7.98
C PRO A 48 8.59 -6.14 -7.98
N VAL A 49 8.07 -5.31 -8.89
CA VAL A 49 6.63 -5.13 -9.10
C VAL A 49 6.31 -5.26 -10.58
N ASP A 50 5.02 -5.33 -10.90
CA ASP A 50 4.57 -5.32 -12.27
C ASP A 50 4.99 -4.01 -12.98
N THR A 51 5.49 -4.16 -14.20
CA THR A 51 5.92 -3.05 -15.06
C THR A 51 5.24 -3.06 -16.42
N ASN A 52 4.24 -3.93 -16.61
CA ASN A 52 3.43 -3.98 -17.81
C ASN A 52 2.31 -2.93 -17.75
N GLY A 53 2.71 -1.66 -17.77
CA GLY A 53 1.79 -0.51 -17.80
C GLY A 53 1.25 -0.19 -19.19
N ALA A 54 0.60 0.96 -19.31
CA ALA A 54 0.09 1.48 -20.58
C ALA A 54 1.22 1.76 -21.59
N GLU A 55 0.88 1.80 -22.88
CA GLU A 55 1.86 2.03 -23.95
C GLU A 55 2.61 3.35 -23.74
N GLY A 56 3.95 3.30 -23.80
CA GLY A 56 4.82 4.45 -23.62
C GLY A 56 5.13 4.81 -22.17
N GLU A 57 4.51 4.17 -21.18
CA GLU A 57 4.85 4.38 -19.77
C GLU A 57 6.19 3.74 -19.42
N LYS A 58 7.01 4.48 -18.65
CA LYS A 58 8.27 3.97 -18.09
C LYS A 58 8.10 3.79 -16.58
N LEU A 59 7.81 2.56 -16.18
CA LEU A 59 7.65 2.19 -14.77
C LEU A 59 8.98 1.78 -14.13
N SER A 60 9.09 2.00 -12.82
CA SER A 60 10.23 1.52 -12.03
C SER A 60 10.16 0.00 -11.88
N PRO A 61 11.26 -0.74 -12.05
CA PRO A 61 11.27 -2.20 -11.89
C PRO A 61 11.03 -2.65 -10.45
N THR A 62 11.25 -1.76 -9.47
CA THR A 62 11.04 -2.02 -8.05
C THR A 62 10.23 -0.92 -7.38
N GLN A 63 9.64 -1.26 -6.24
CA GLN A 63 8.98 -0.33 -5.34
C GLN A 63 9.42 -0.59 -3.89
N PRO A 64 9.43 0.45 -3.04
CA PRO A 64 9.70 0.30 -1.62
C PRO A 64 8.50 -0.31 -0.88
N PHE A 65 8.77 -1.33 -0.07
CA PHE A 65 7.82 -1.95 0.85
C PHE A 65 8.28 -1.71 2.30
N SER A 66 7.42 -1.10 3.12
CA SER A 66 7.69 -0.86 4.54
C SER A 66 7.46 -2.13 5.38
N VAL A 67 8.38 -3.08 5.27
CA VAL A 67 8.29 -4.40 5.92
C VAL A 67 8.53 -4.37 7.42
N GLY A 68 9.14 -3.30 7.92
CA GLY A 68 9.36 -3.07 9.36
C GLY A 68 8.15 -2.50 10.09
N MET A 69 7.03 -2.27 9.39
CA MET A 69 5.79 -1.77 9.97
C MET A 69 4.59 -2.63 9.54
N PRO A 70 3.51 -2.65 10.33
CA PRO A 70 2.26 -3.28 9.92
C PRO A 70 1.73 -2.72 8.60
N GLN A 71 1.20 -3.61 7.78
CA GLN A 71 0.54 -3.32 6.52
C GLN A 71 -0.97 -3.47 6.74
N ILE A 72 -1.74 -2.45 6.38
CA ILE A 72 -3.16 -2.35 6.75
C ILE A 72 -4.03 -2.40 5.50
N GLY A 73 -4.94 -3.38 5.44
CA GLY A 73 -5.99 -3.44 4.41
C GLY A 73 -5.47 -3.61 2.98
N ASN A 74 -4.33 -4.27 2.79
CA ASN A 74 -3.69 -4.48 1.50
C ASN A 74 -3.41 -5.95 1.17
N THR A 75 -4.23 -6.86 1.70
CA THR A 75 -4.19 -8.28 1.37
C THR A 75 -4.45 -8.49 -0.12
N THR A 76 -3.64 -9.30 -0.78
CA THR A 76 -3.84 -9.66 -2.18
C THR A 76 -5.18 -10.37 -2.36
N LEU A 77 -6.03 -9.85 -3.23
CA LEU A 77 -7.31 -10.45 -3.56
C LEU A 77 -7.13 -11.76 -4.32
N THR A 78 -8.08 -12.64 -4.12
CA THR A 78 -8.23 -13.93 -4.79
C THR A 78 -9.66 -14.06 -5.31
N GLU A 79 -9.90 -15.05 -6.18
CA GLU A 79 -11.25 -15.34 -6.68
C GLU A 79 -12.26 -15.58 -5.54
N GLN A 80 -11.80 -16.08 -4.39
CA GLN A 80 -12.66 -16.35 -3.23
C GLN A 80 -13.15 -15.08 -2.54
N ASP A 81 -12.46 -13.96 -2.73
CA ASP A 81 -12.82 -12.66 -2.16
C ASP A 81 -13.94 -11.97 -2.95
N MET A 82 -14.32 -12.52 -4.11
CA MET A 82 -15.40 -11.98 -4.93
C MET A 82 -16.77 -12.23 -4.29
N TRP A 83 -17.47 -11.14 -4.03
CA TRP A 83 -18.75 -11.11 -3.34
C TRP A 83 -19.89 -10.76 -4.30
N GLY A 84 -21.08 -11.28 -4.04
CA GLY A 84 -22.30 -10.94 -4.77
C GLY A 84 -23.54 -11.06 -3.88
N ILE A 85 -24.58 -10.28 -4.19
CA ILE A 85 -25.87 -10.32 -3.47
C ILE A 85 -26.55 -11.67 -3.69
N SER A 86 -26.49 -12.19 -4.92
CA SER A 86 -26.92 -13.54 -5.29
C SER A 86 -25.76 -14.40 -5.80
N THR A 87 -26.02 -15.70 -5.99
CA THR A 87 -25.05 -16.62 -6.60
C THR A 87 -24.70 -16.27 -8.04
N PHE A 88 -25.64 -15.69 -8.80
CA PHE A 88 -25.38 -15.22 -10.16
C PHE A 88 -24.47 -13.99 -10.15
N ASP A 89 -24.68 -13.06 -9.21
CA ASP A 89 -23.81 -11.87 -9.06
C ASP A 89 -22.40 -12.28 -8.64
N GLN A 90 -22.29 -13.25 -7.72
CA GLN A 90 -20.98 -13.77 -7.31
C GLN A 90 -20.25 -14.44 -8.48
N LEU A 91 -20.97 -15.21 -9.31
CA LEU A 91 -20.39 -15.82 -10.51
C LEU A 91 -19.91 -14.76 -11.49
N ALA A 92 -20.73 -13.74 -11.77
CA ALA A 92 -20.36 -12.63 -12.65
C ALA A 92 -19.11 -11.89 -12.13
N CYS A 93 -19.09 -11.54 -10.84
CA CYS A 93 -17.94 -10.88 -10.21
C CYS A 93 -16.65 -11.71 -10.30
N ARG A 94 -16.75 -13.04 -10.21
CA ARG A 94 -15.59 -13.95 -10.40
C ARG A 94 -15.11 -14.02 -11.86
N ILE A 95 -16.02 -13.93 -12.81
CA ILE A 95 -15.67 -13.85 -14.24
C ILE A 95 -14.94 -12.52 -14.49
N ASP A 96 -15.50 -11.39 -14.03
CA ASP A 96 -14.87 -10.07 -14.16
C ASP A 96 -13.48 -10.03 -13.50
N PHE A 97 -13.32 -10.68 -12.34
CA PHE A 97 -12.02 -10.81 -11.66
C PHE A 97 -11.00 -11.56 -12.53
N LYS A 98 -11.41 -12.65 -13.18
CA LYS A 98 -10.54 -13.45 -14.06
C LYS A 98 -10.22 -12.76 -15.37
N ASP A 99 -11.14 -11.97 -15.89
CA ASP A 99 -10.96 -11.20 -17.13
C ASP A 99 -10.15 -9.91 -16.90
N SER A 100 -9.95 -9.52 -15.64
CA SER A 100 -9.15 -8.35 -15.24
C SER A 100 -7.69 -8.71 -14.95
N VAL A 101 -6.80 -7.75 -15.17
CA VAL A 101 -5.40 -7.83 -14.73
C VAL A 101 -5.31 -7.50 -13.24
N TYR A 102 -4.80 -8.44 -12.45
CA TYR A 102 -4.51 -8.23 -11.04
C TYR A 102 -3.34 -9.08 -10.57
N ASN A 103 -2.23 -8.41 -10.26
CA ASN A 103 -0.97 -8.99 -9.81
C ASN A 103 -0.67 -8.65 -8.34
N GLY A 104 -1.66 -8.12 -7.61
CA GLY A 104 -1.52 -7.64 -6.25
C GLY A 104 -1.16 -6.16 -6.16
N LEU A 105 -0.51 -5.77 -5.06
CA LEU A 105 -0.09 -4.39 -4.85
C LEU A 105 0.86 -3.94 -5.98
N TYR A 106 0.67 -2.73 -6.48
CA TYR A 106 1.39 -2.20 -7.66
C TYR A 106 1.11 -2.93 -8.97
N THR A 107 -0.08 -3.53 -9.13
CA THR A 107 -0.57 -3.88 -10.47
C THR A 107 -0.57 -2.63 -11.34
N ALA A 108 0.15 -2.68 -12.47
CA ALA A 108 0.30 -1.52 -13.33
C ALA A 108 -1.01 -1.27 -14.11
N PRO A 109 -1.49 -0.01 -14.17
CA PRO A 109 -2.64 0.31 -15.01
C PRO A 109 -2.24 0.20 -16.49
N GLY A 110 -3.11 -0.42 -17.29
CA GLY A 110 -2.91 -0.58 -18.73
C GLY A 110 -4.20 -0.38 -19.50
N GLU A 111 -4.25 -0.88 -20.73
CA GLU A 111 -5.44 -0.75 -21.60
C GLU A 111 -6.50 -1.83 -21.34
N LYS A 112 -6.16 -2.88 -20.60
CA LYS A 112 -7.09 -3.93 -20.20
C LYS A 112 -7.79 -3.56 -18.90
N PRO A 113 -9.01 -4.09 -18.64
CA PRO A 113 -9.60 -4.05 -17.32
C PRO A 113 -8.59 -4.54 -16.28
N TYR A 114 -8.45 -3.81 -15.18
CA TYR A 114 -7.53 -4.16 -14.10
C TYR A 114 -8.18 -3.84 -12.77
N ILE A 115 -7.70 -4.49 -11.71
CA ILE A 115 -8.19 -4.27 -10.36
C ILE A 115 -7.22 -3.36 -9.60
N GLU A 116 -7.72 -2.21 -9.15
CA GLU A 116 -7.01 -1.34 -8.22
C GLU A 116 -7.36 -1.75 -6.77
N TRP A 117 -6.43 -2.41 -6.10
CA TRP A 117 -6.57 -2.79 -4.69
C TRP A 117 -5.27 -2.55 -3.90
N PRO A 118 -5.32 -1.78 -2.79
CA PRO A 118 -6.46 -0.99 -2.31
C PRO A 118 -6.84 0.11 -3.32
N SER A 119 -8.15 0.34 -3.50
CA SER A 119 -8.68 1.33 -4.46
C SER A 119 -8.13 2.74 -4.23
N LEU A 120 -8.27 3.65 -5.19
CA LEU A 120 -7.96 5.08 -5.06
C LEU A 120 -8.64 5.77 -3.87
N LEU A 121 -9.75 5.23 -3.34
CA LEU A 121 -10.39 5.67 -2.09
C LEU A 121 -10.16 4.70 -0.93
N GLY A 122 -9.42 3.61 -1.15
CA GLY A 122 -9.04 2.61 -0.16
C GLY A 122 -7.79 2.99 0.62
N GLY A 123 -7.57 2.29 1.74
CA GLY A 123 -6.44 2.49 2.64
C GLY A 123 -6.51 3.79 3.44
N PHE A 124 -5.35 4.34 3.78
CA PHE A 124 -5.26 5.60 4.53
C PHE A 124 -5.64 6.79 3.65
N ASN A 125 -6.61 7.59 4.10
CA ASN A 125 -7.20 8.72 3.36
C ASN A 125 -7.06 10.06 4.11
N TRP A 126 -7.79 11.07 3.65
CA TRP A 126 -7.78 12.42 4.22
C TRP A 126 -8.15 12.42 5.71
N GLY A 127 -7.34 13.10 6.51
CA GLY A 127 -7.46 13.14 7.96
C GLY A 127 -6.13 12.86 8.65
N VAL A 128 -5.96 13.42 9.85
CA VAL A 128 -4.76 13.14 10.66
C VAL A 128 -4.74 11.66 11.00
N SER A 129 -3.65 10.98 10.69
CA SER A 129 -3.44 9.61 11.16
C SER A 129 -3.13 9.67 12.66
N GLN A 130 -4.12 9.50 13.54
CA GLN A 130 -3.85 9.37 14.97
C GLN A 130 -3.29 7.98 15.27
N LEU A 131 -2.01 7.91 15.60
CA LEU A 131 -1.37 6.69 16.07
C LEU A 131 -1.60 6.57 17.57
N MET A 132 -2.63 5.83 17.98
CA MET A 132 -2.81 5.41 19.37
C MET A 132 -1.86 4.23 19.65
N ASN A 133 -0.75 4.49 20.34
CA ASN A 133 0.09 3.51 21.06
C ASN A 133 0.42 2.17 20.36
N LEU A 134 0.54 2.14 19.02
CA LEU A 134 0.95 0.95 18.26
C LEU A 134 2.47 0.68 18.29
N LEU A 135 3.23 1.40 19.12
CA LEU A 135 4.70 1.37 19.17
C LEU A 135 5.25 0.98 20.57
N ALA A 136 4.46 0.23 21.35
CA ALA A 136 4.92 -0.33 22.63
C ALA A 136 5.56 -1.71 22.44
#